data_AF-A0A0P9P710-F1
#
_entry.id   AF-A0A0P9P710-F1
#
_cell.length_a   1.000
_cell.length_b   1.000
_cell.length_c   1.000
_cell.angle_alpha   90.00
_cell.angle_beta   90.00
_cell.angle_gamma   90.00
#
_symmetry.space_group_name_H-M   'P 1'
#
loop_
_entity.id
_entity.type
_entity.pdbx_description
1 polymer ?
#
loop_
_entity_poly.entity_id
_entity_poly.type
_entity_poly.pdbx_seq_one_letter_code
_entity_poly.pdbx_strand_id
1 'polypeptide(L)'
;MQYLDYKKYMSGFIHGFRYNVRTLCQLLLERYDGIALPQVTHELQVAPTCERIIERVNQSSALWQQPGFLQDVMLIDRQQQRLSWHLELPQDYIAQRFAADEYMTLTLEFGQRKFDNPFNVSRIARENIKRAEDSNFLHPIVRHYRDGKLLAEHHTIEDLAAEWREAEHIEPLLEFLSKQLPVEHRSPAVDAQKLWNVISTF
;
A
#
# COMPACT_ATOMS: atom_id res chain seq x y z
N MET A 1 2.07 12.64 17.35
CA MET A 1 2.49 11.28 16.92
C MET A 1 2.50 10.30 18.08
N GLN A 2 3.43 10.39 19.06
CA GLN A 2 3.48 9.43 20.20
C GLN A 2 2.19 9.27 21.02
N TYR A 3 1.37 10.32 21.10
CA TYR A 3 0.07 10.23 21.75
C TYR A 3 -0.94 9.37 20.98
N LEU A 4 -0.88 9.37 19.64
CA LEU A 4 -1.81 8.65 18.77
C LEU A 4 -1.58 7.12 18.84
N ASP A 5 -0.37 6.70 19.19
CA ASP A 5 0.10 5.32 19.10
C ASP A 5 0.45 4.72 20.49
N TYR A 6 0.11 5.44 21.57
CA TYR A 6 0.49 5.10 22.95
C TYR A 6 0.13 3.65 23.33
N LYS A 7 1.16 2.87 23.71
CA LYS A 7 1.08 1.43 24.06
C LYS A 7 0.50 0.51 22.97
N LYS A 8 0.33 1.02 21.74
CA LYS A 8 -0.16 0.25 20.59
C LYS A 8 0.98 -0.09 19.63
N TYR A 9 1.92 0.85 19.45
CA TYR A 9 2.99 0.72 18.47
C TYR A 9 4.36 1.08 19.05
N MET A 10 5.38 1.14 18.21
CA MET A 10 6.80 1.16 18.63
C MET A 10 7.39 2.58 18.78
N SER A 11 6.56 3.63 18.88
CA SER A 11 7.05 5.02 18.91
C SER A 11 7.79 5.44 20.18
N GLY A 12 7.71 4.62 21.23
CA GLY A 12 8.51 4.80 22.45
C GLY A 12 9.98 4.43 22.29
N PHE A 13 10.35 3.74 21.21
CA PHE A 13 11.74 3.37 20.90
C PHE A 13 12.37 4.36 19.90
N ILE A 14 13.70 4.54 19.99
CA ILE A 14 14.46 5.55 19.22
C ILE A 14 14.17 5.47 17.71
N HIS A 15 14.07 4.25 17.17
CA HIS A 15 13.86 4.04 15.74
C HIS A 15 12.46 4.47 15.29
N GLY A 16 11.43 4.12 16.06
CA GLY A 16 10.06 4.55 15.80
C GLY A 16 9.89 6.07 15.92
N PHE A 17 10.51 6.66 16.94
CA PHE A 17 10.52 8.10 17.15
C PHE A 17 11.08 8.86 15.95
N ARG A 18 12.20 8.41 15.36
CA ARG A 18 12.80 9.06 14.19
C ARG A 18 11.83 9.21 13.02
N TYR A 19 11.09 8.14 12.70
CA TYR A 19 10.15 8.14 11.58
C TYR A 19 8.93 9.01 11.87
N ASN A 20 8.44 8.98 13.11
CA ASN A 20 7.38 9.86 13.53
C ASN A 20 7.73 11.34 13.46
N VAL A 21 8.96 11.72 13.84
CA VAL A 21 9.41 13.11 13.73
C VAL A 21 9.46 13.53 12.26
N ARG A 22 9.98 12.67 11.37
CA ARG A 22 9.99 12.93 9.92
C ARG A 22 8.58 13.19 9.38
N THR A 23 7.65 12.28 9.63
CA THR A 23 6.25 12.42 9.19
C THR A 23 5.59 13.65 9.81
N LEU A 24 5.79 13.87 11.12
CA LEU A 24 5.24 15.04 11.81
C LEU A 24 5.74 16.35 11.20
N CYS A 25 7.04 16.47 10.90
CA CYS A 25 7.58 17.65 10.25
C CYS A 25 6.91 17.91 8.90
N GLN A 26 6.71 16.87 8.08
CA GLN A 26 6.02 17.01 6.79
C GLN A 26 4.58 17.47 6.94
N LEU A 27 3.84 16.89 7.89
CA LEU A 27 2.45 17.29 8.18
C LEU A 27 2.35 18.73 8.69
N LEU A 28 3.32 19.20 9.48
CA LEU A 28 3.37 20.59 9.96
C LEU A 28 3.68 21.55 8.82
N LEU A 29 4.65 21.22 7.96
CA LEU A 29 5.00 22.03 6.78
C LEU A 29 3.82 22.14 5.80
N GLU A 30 3.07 21.06 5.60
CA GLU A 30 1.84 21.11 4.80
C GLU A 30 0.81 22.04 5.43
N ARG A 31 0.53 21.85 6.72
CA ARG A 31 -0.55 22.55 7.41
C ARG A 31 -0.30 24.05 7.59
N TYR A 32 0.93 24.43 7.92
CA TYR A 32 1.26 25.79 8.35
C TYR A 32 2.04 26.58 7.29
N ASP A 33 2.79 25.90 6.42
CA ASP A 33 3.65 26.56 5.43
C ASP A 33 3.19 26.29 3.98
N GLY A 34 2.11 25.52 3.78
CA GLY A 34 1.53 25.22 2.47
C GLY A 34 2.42 24.33 1.60
N ILE A 35 3.43 23.68 2.18
CA ILE A 35 4.33 22.78 1.46
C ILE A 35 3.64 21.43 1.28
N ALA A 36 3.25 21.11 0.05
CA ALA A 36 2.55 19.87 -0.25
C ALA A 36 3.30 18.63 0.26
N LEU A 37 2.55 17.62 0.71
CA LEU A 37 3.13 16.34 1.10
C LEU A 37 3.90 15.71 -0.07
N PRO A 38 5.09 15.14 0.18
CA PRO A 38 5.82 14.41 -0.84
C PRO A 38 4.96 13.30 -1.43
N GLN A 39 4.93 13.25 -2.76
CA GLN A 39 4.29 12.17 -3.50
C GLN A 39 5.07 11.86 -4.76
N VAL A 40 4.97 10.62 -5.23
CA VAL A 40 5.44 10.22 -6.54
C VAL A 40 4.26 9.70 -7.35
N THR A 41 4.07 10.22 -8.56
CA THR A 41 2.96 9.82 -9.43
C THR A 41 3.45 8.98 -10.58
N HIS A 42 2.73 7.90 -10.87
CA HIS A 42 3.01 6.96 -11.94
C HIS A 42 1.74 6.66 -12.75
N GLU A 43 1.92 6.02 -13.90
CA GLU A 43 0.81 5.43 -14.64
C GLU A 43 0.18 4.30 -13.82
N LEU A 44 -1.15 4.18 -13.89
CA LEU A 44 -1.90 3.14 -13.20
C LEU A 44 -1.71 1.79 -13.92
N GLN A 45 -0.65 1.06 -13.55
CA GLN A 45 -0.30 -0.23 -14.15
C GLN A 45 -0.04 -1.29 -13.08
N VAL A 46 -0.70 -2.44 -13.22
CA VAL A 46 -0.68 -3.52 -12.21
C VAL A 46 0.73 -4.04 -11.92
N ALA A 47 1.48 -4.45 -12.94
CA ALA A 47 2.80 -5.07 -12.75
C ALA A 47 3.83 -4.10 -12.15
N PRO A 48 3.99 -2.86 -12.65
CA PRO A 48 4.87 -1.87 -12.02
C PRO A 48 4.45 -1.50 -10.60
N THR A 49 3.15 -1.46 -10.28
CA THR A 49 2.69 -1.23 -8.91
C THR A 49 3.07 -2.39 -8.00
N CYS A 50 2.89 -3.64 -8.46
CA CYS A 50 3.30 -4.83 -7.72
C CYS A 50 4.81 -4.81 -7.41
N GLU A 51 5.64 -4.57 -8.41
CA GLU A 51 7.10 -4.51 -8.26
C GLU A 51 7.52 -3.45 -7.22
N ARG A 52 6.91 -2.26 -7.29
CA ARG A 52 7.18 -1.18 -6.33
C ARG A 52 6.75 -1.53 -4.91
N ILE A 53 5.62 -2.20 -4.72
CA ILE A 53 5.16 -2.66 -3.40
C ILE A 53 6.17 -3.66 -2.83
N ILE A 54 6.58 -4.65 -3.62
CA ILE A 54 7.56 -5.66 -3.22
C ILE A 54 8.90 -5.00 -2.87
N GLU A 55 9.39 -4.08 -3.70
CA GLU A 55 10.63 -3.35 -3.39
C GLU A 55 10.49 -2.56 -2.08
N ARG A 56 9.36 -1.89 -1.88
CA ARG A 56 9.10 -1.05 -0.73
C ARG A 56 9.08 -1.82 0.58
N VAL A 57 8.42 -2.99 0.64
CA VAL A 57 8.35 -3.79 1.88
C VAL A 57 9.70 -4.37 2.28
N ASN A 58 10.56 -4.68 1.30
CA ASN A 58 11.89 -5.21 1.53
C ASN A 58 12.91 -4.12 1.94
N GLN A 59 12.58 -2.82 1.81
CA GLN A 59 13.53 -1.72 2.06
C GLN A 59 13.06 -0.67 3.07
N SER A 60 11.76 -0.59 3.35
CA SER A 60 11.20 0.48 4.18
C SER A 60 11.44 0.27 5.66
N SER A 61 12.53 0.86 6.19
CA SER A 61 12.74 0.85 7.64
C SER A 61 11.62 1.55 8.43
N ALA A 62 10.84 2.45 7.82
CA ALA A 62 9.72 3.11 8.51
C ALA A 62 8.53 2.16 8.73
N LEU A 63 8.12 1.41 7.70
CA LEU A 63 7.03 0.43 7.83
C LEU A 63 7.41 -0.69 8.80
N TRP A 64 8.68 -1.11 8.78
CA TRP A 64 9.24 -2.10 9.69
C TRP A 64 9.24 -1.66 11.16
N GLN A 65 9.53 -0.38 11.41
CA GLN A 65 9.71 0.16 12.76
C GLN A 65 8.45 0.83 13.31
N GLN A 66 7.40 0.96 12.50
CA GLN A 66 6.09 1.48 12.88
C GLN A 66 4.96 0.61 12.27
N PRO A 67 4.96 -0.71 12.56
CA PRO A 67 4.04 -1.64 11.93
C PRO A 67 2.59 -1.27 12.23
N GLY A 68 1.71 -1.29 11.22
CA GLY A 68 0.31 -0.89 11.31
C GLY A 68 0.04 0.62 11.51
N PHE A 69 0.97 1.36 12.10
CA PHE A 69 0.79 2.79 12.40
C PHE A 69 1.13 3.71 11.23
N LEU A 70 2.36 3.61 10.71
CA LEU A 70 2.74 4.31 9.49
C LEU A 70 2.40 3.42 8.29
N GLN A 71 1.72 4.02 7.33
CA GLN A 71 1.27 3.34 6.12
C GLN A 71 1.65 4.20 4.93
N ASP A 72 2.03 3.53 3.85
CA ASP A 72 2.08 4.19 2.56
C ASP A 72 0.66 4.22 1.96
N VAL A 73 0.34 5.26 1.18
CA VAL A 73 -0.96 5.44 0.51
C VAL A 73 -0.75 5.59 -0.99
N MET A 74 -1.53 4.86 -1.77
CA MET A 74 -1.56 4.93 -3.23
C MET A 74 -2.95 5.42 -3.66
N LEU A 75 -3.08 6.70 -3.96
CA LEU A 75 -4.31 7.30 -4.49
C LEU A 75 -4.51 6.85 -5.94
N ILE A 76 -5.72 6.43 -6.27
CA ILE A 76 -6.07 5.85 -7.57
C ILE A 76 -6.97 6.84 -8.32
N ASP A 77 -6.47 7.36 -9.44
CA ASP A 77 -7.22 8.17 -10.38
C ASP A 77 -7.47 7.38 -11.66
N ARG A 78 -8.63 6.71 -11.73
CA ARG A 78 -9.03 5.92 -12.91
C ARG A 78 -9.30 6.78 -14.14
N GLN A 79 -9.76 8.02 -13.95
CA GLN A 79 -10.06 8.91 -15.07
C GLN A 79 -8.79 9.36 -15.77
N GLN A 80 -7.71 9.59 -15.02
CA GLN A 80 -6.43 10.01 -15.58
C GLN A 80 -5.45 8.85 -15.76
N GLN A 81 -5.84 7.62 -15.36
CA GLN A 81 -4.99 6.44 -15.33
C GLN A 81 -3.68 6.70 -14.56
N ARG A 82 -3.80 7.29 -13.37
CA ARG A 82 -2.65 7.64 -12.51
C ARG A 82 -2.77 7.03 -11.13
N LEU A 83 -1.61 6.77 -10.54
CA LEU A 83 -1.45 6.38 -9.16
C LEU A 83 -0.49 7.36 -8.48
N SER A 84 -0.95 8.06 -7.43
CA SER A 84 -0.14 9.00 -6.64
C SER A 84 0.18 8.40 -5.29
N TRP A 85 1.47 8.25 -5.00
CA TRP A 85 1.97 7.50 -3.86
C TRP A 85 2.55 8.43 -2.79
N HIS A 86 1.92 8.48 -1.63
CA HIS A 86 2.40 9.12 -0.41
C HIS A 86 3.03 8.08 0.53
N LEU A 87 4.13 8.44 1.19
CA LEU A 87 4.85 7.52 2.05
C LEU A 87 4.59 7.84 3.53
N GLU A 88 4.48 6.79 4.33
CA GLU A 88 4.65 6.85 5.80
C GLU A 88 3.72 7.85 6.52
N LEU A 89 2.44 7.84 6.16
CA LEU A 89 1.42 8.64 6.81
C LEU A 89 0.75 7.86 7.95
N PRO A 90 0.25 8.53 9.01
CA PRO A 90 -0.45 7.86 10.10
C PRO A 90 -1.81 7.34 9.63
N GLN A 91 -2.18 6.11 10.02
CA GLN A 91 -3.45 5.47 9.66
C GLN A 91 -4.68 6.39 9.84
N ASP A 92 -4.83 7.02 11.01
CA ASP A 92 -5.98 7.89 11.30
C ASP A 92 -6.00 9.15 10.42
N TYR A 93 -4.83 9.68 10.08
CA TYR A 93 -4.72 10.82 9.18
C TYR A 93 -5.15 10.43 7.76
N ILE A 94 -4.73 9.25 7.28
CA ILE A 94 -5.11 8.72 5.96
C ILE A 94 -6.64 8.58 5.86
N ALA A 95 -7.25 7.93 6.85
CA ALA A 95 -8.69 7.69 6.87
C ALA A 95 -9.51 8.99 6.87
N GLN A 96 -8.98 10.07 7.44
CA GLN A 96 -9.63 11.39 7.43
C GLN A 96 -9.34 12.16 6.14
N ARG A 97 -8.08 12.19 5.70
CA ARG A 97 -7.58 13.03 4.60
C ARG A 97 -8.05 12.57 3.23
N PHE A 98 -8.19 11.25 3.06
CA PHE A 98 -8.52 10.61 1.78
C PHE A 98 -9.88 9.89 1.83
N ALA A 99 -10.75 10.25 2.77
CA ALA A 99 -12.04 9.59 2.99
C ALA A 99 -12.95 9.58 1.74
N ALA A 100 -12.82 10.57 0.85
CA ALA A 100 -13.60 10.68 -0.38
C ALA A 100 -12.89 10.12 -1.62
N ASP A 101 -11.67 9.62 -1.46
CA ASP A 101 -10.85 9.12 -2.57
C ASP A 101 -10.96 7.59 -2.70
N GLU A 102 -10.55 7.07 -3.85
CA GLU A 102 -10.19 5.67 -4.02
C GLU A 102 -8.69 5.52 -3.79
N TYR A 103 -8.28 4.64 -2.86
CA TYR A 103 -6.88 4.48 -2.53
C TYR A 103 -6.57 3.07 -2.02
N MET A 104 -5.31 2.69 -2.14
CA MET A 104 -4.77 1.53 -1.43
C MET A 104 -3.80 1.96 -0.33
N THR A 105 -3.75 1.22 0.76
CA THR A 105 -2.69 1.36 1.76
C THR A 105 -1.75 0.16 1.71
N LEU A 106 -0.48 0.42 2.02
CA LEU A 106 0.54 -0.61 2.22
C LEU A 106 1.13 -0.47 3.62
N THR A 107 1.18 -1.57 4.34
CA THR A 107 1.75 -1.62 5.69
C THR A 107 2.38 -2.97 5.98
N LEU A 108 3.22 -3.02 7.01
CA LEU A 108 3.71 -4.24 7.63
C LEU A 108 3.01 -4.39 8.98
N GLU A 109 2.45 -5.55 9.28
CA GLU A 109 1.72 -5.80 10.53
C GLU A 109 2.05 -7.17 11.12
N PHE A 110 1.96 -7.28 12.44
CA PHE A 110 1.95 -8.56 13.13
C PHE A 110 0.53 -9.12 13.15
N GLY A 111 0.41 -10.45 13.13
CA GLY A 111 -0.88 -11.10 13.32
C GLY A 111 -1.45 -10.83 14.71
N GLN A 112 -2.77 -10.98 14.85
CA GLN A 112 -3.47 -10.65 16.09
C GLN A 112 -3.43 -11.78 17.15
N ARG A 113 -2.86 -12.95 16.81
CA ARG A 113 -2.82 -14.08 17.75
C ARG A 113 -1.87 -13.77 18.91
N LYS A 114 -2.36 -14.00 20.13
CA LYS A 114 -1.54 -13.99 21.34
C LYS A 114 -0.98 -15.38 21.58
N PHE A 115 0.30 -15.44 21.93
CA PHE A 115 0.98 -16.69 22.23
C PHE A 115 1.18 -16.83 23.73
N ASP A 116 0.77 -17.98 24.27
CA ASP A 116 1.05 -18.34 25.66
C ASP A 116 2.55 -18.59 25.88
N ASN A 117 3.23 -19.12 24.86
CA ASN A 117 4.68 -19.30 24.83
C ASN A 117 5.28 -18.74 23.53
N PRO A 118 6.06 -17.64 23.59
CA PRO A 118 6.65 -17.03 22.40
C PRO A 118 7.74 -17.88 21.74
N PHE A 119 8.26 -18.89 22.43
CA PHE A 119 9.27 -19.83 21.89
C PHE A 119 8.65 -21.09 21.26
N ASN A 120 7.32 -21.27 21.38
CA ASN A 120 6.63 -22.43 20.82
C ASN A 120 5.34 -21.99 20.13
N VAL A 121 5.52 -21.28 19.00
CA VAL A 121 4.44 -20.74 18.19
C VAL A 121 4.23 -21.63 16.97
N SER A 122 3.00 -22.14 16.79
CA SER A 122 2.61 -22.79 15.55
C SER A 122 2.46 -21.75 14.45
N ARG A 123 3.38 -21.81 13.48
CA ARG A 123 3.42 -20.92 12.33
C ARG A 123 2.60 -21.50 11.18
N ILE A 124 2.02 -20.61 10.39
CA ILE A 124 1.52 -21.01 9.09
C ILE A 124 2.71 -21.43 8.22
N ALA A 125 2.55 -22.55 7.52
CA ALA A 125 3.55 -22.98 6.55
C ALA A 125 3.58 -21.98 5.38
N ARG A 126 4.79 -21.63 4.92
CA ARG A 126 5.03 -20.62 3.87
C ARG A 126 4.27 -20.93 2.58
N GLU A 127 4.08 -22.21 2.30
CA GLU A 127 3.37 -22.73 1.13
C GLU A 127 1.85 -22.50 1.21
N ASN A 128 1.31 -22.15 2.38
CA ASN A 128 -0.11 -21.94 2.61
C ASN A 128 -0.56 -20.50 2.33
N ILE A 129 -0.21 -20.03 1.13
CA ILE A 129 -0.46 -18.68 0.62
C ILE A 129 -1.94 -18.26 0.76
N LYS A 130 -2.87 -19.20 0.56
CA LYS A 130 -4.32 -18.94 0.61
C LYS A 130 -4.85 -18.59 2.00
N ARG A 131 -4.03 -18.79 3.04
CA ARG A 131 -4.33 -18.45 4.42
C ARG A 131 -3.35 -17.42 4.96
N ALA A 132 -2.77 -16.58 4.11
CA ALA A 132 -1.80 -15.57 4.52
C ALA A 132 -2.33 -14.62 5.61
N GLU A 133 -3.64 -14.43 5.72
CA GLU A 133 -4.30 -13.71 6.82
C GLU A 133 -4.09 -14.34 8.21
N ASP A 134 -3.73 -15.63 8.27
CA ASP A 134 -3.36 -16.34 9.50
C ASP A 134 -1.87 -16.15 9.87
N SER A 135 -1.12 -15.34 9.12
CA SER A 135 0.26 -14.98 9.45
C SER A 135 0.33 -14.29 10.81
N ASN A 136 1.30 -14.69 11.61
CA ASN A 136 1.48 -14.25 12.99
C ASN A 136 2.64 -13.27 13.13
N PHE A 137 3.68 -13.49 12.34
CA PHE A 137 4.85 -12.64 12.27
C PHE A 137 4.60 -11.45 11.35
N LEU A 138 5.57 -10.54 11.33
CA LEU A 138 5.48 -9.34 10.52
C LEU A 138 5.32 -9.70 9.04
N HIS A 139 4.28 -9.19 8.39
CA HIS A 139 4.02 -9.45 6.98
C HIS A 139 3.33 -8.27 6.30
N PRO A 140 3.47 -8.13 4.96
CA PRO A 140 2.81 -7.10 4.20
C PRO A 140 1.30 -7.27 4.15
N ILE A 141 0.59 -6.15 4.30
CA ILE A 141 -0.85 -6.07 4.07
C ILE A 141 -1.13 -4.91 3.11
N VAL A 142 -1.90 -5.19 2.07
CA VAL A 142 -2.44 -4.20 1.14
C VAL A 142 -3.94 -4.14 1.29
N ARG A 143 -4.48 -2.93 1.54
CA ARG A 143 -5.92 -2.71 1.69
C ARG A 143 -6.41 -1.74 0.65
N HIS A 144 -7.56 -2.02 0.05
CA HIS A 144 -8.20 -1.16 -0.96
C HIS A 144 -9.44 -0.50 -0.37
N TYR A 145 -9.50 0.83 -0.44
CA TYR A 145 -10.57 1.66 0.06
C TYR A 145 -11.19 2.50 -1.05
N ARG A 146 -12.49 2.79 -0.91
CA ARG A 146 -13.21 3.78 -1.70
C ARG A 146 -14.30 4.42 -0.85
N ASP A 147 -14.41 5.75 -0.88
CA ASP A 147 -15.42 6.50 -0.13
C ASP A 147 -15.44 6.13 1.37
N GLY A 148 -14.24 5.94 1.94
CA GLY A 148 -14.03 5.59 3.34
C GLY A 148 -14.38 4.14 3.70
N LYS A 149 -14.75 3.31 2.73
CA LYS A 149 -15.09 1.90 2.94
C LYS A 149 -13.96 0.99 2.48
N LEU A 150 -13.61 0.00 3.31
CA LEU A 150 -12.73 -1.09 2.93
C LEU A 150 -13.43 -1.99 1.92
N LEU A 151 -12.88 -2.12 0.72
CA LEU A 151 -13.41 -2.97 -0.35
C LEU A 151 -12.74 -4.34 -0.38
N ALA A 152 -11.43 -4.39 -0.17
CA ALA A 152 -10.66 -5.62 -0.23
C ALA A 152 -9.37 -5.50 0.59
N GLU A 153 -8.87 -6.63 1.05
CA GLU A 153 -7.65 -6.76 1.84
C GLU A 153 -6.87 -7.97 1.33
N HIS A 154 -5.54 -7.81 1.25
CA HIS A 154 -4.62 -8.85 0.84
C HIS A 154 -3.45 -8.91 1.81
N HIS A 155 -3.20 -10.11 2.31
CA HIS A 155 -2.03 -10.44 3.11
C HIS A 155 -1.04 -11.16 2.21
N THR A 156 0.21 -10.69 2.20
CA THR A 156 1.33 -11.47 1.68
C THR A 156 1.80 -12.41 2.79
N ILE A 157 2.06 -13.68 2.49
CA ILE A 157 2.46 -14.67 3.49
C ILE A 157 3.76 -14.24 4.21
N GLU A 158 3.86 -14.53 5.51
CA GLU A 158 5.06 -14.24 6.29
C GLU A 158 6.29 -15.00 5.78
N ASP A 159 7.45 -14.34 5.78
CA ASP A 159 8.73 -14.97 5.45
C ASP A 159 9.72 -14.85 6.62
N LEU A 160 10.45 -15.92 6.91
CA LEU A 160 11.37 -15.97 8.05
C LEU A 160 12.64 -15.12 7.83
N ALA A 161 13.15 -15.08 6.61
CA ALA A 161 14.25 -14.20 6.22
C ALA A 161 13.76 -12.76 5.98
N ALA A 162 12.44 -12.57 5.97
CA ALA A 162 11.75 -11.34 5.66
C ALA A 162 12.12 -10.81 4.27
N GLU A 163 12.15 -11.75 3.32
CA GLU A 163 12.36 -11.49 1.92
C GLU A 163 11.11 -11.87 1.12
N TRP A 164 10.41 -10.87 0.60
CA TRP A 164 9.15 -11.07 -0.15
C TRP A 164 9.35 -11.06 -1.67
N ARG A 165 10.49 -11.55 -2.16
CA ARG A 165 10.88 -11.45 -3.59
C ARG A 165 10.57 -12.69 -4.43
N GLU A 166 10.01 -13.71 -3.80
CA GLU A 166 9.71 -14.99 -4.44
C GLU A 166 8.28 -15.06 -5.01
N ALA A 167 8.04 -16.00 -5.92
CA ALA A 167 6.79 -16.15 -6.65
C ALA A 167 5.56 -16.30 -5.72
N GLU A 168 5.71 -17.05 -4.64
CA GLU A 168 4.69 -17.22 -3.59
C GLU A 168 4.25 -15.91 -2.90
N HIS A 169 5.06 -14.86 -2.98
CA HIS A 169 4.73 -13.52 -2.49
C HIS A 169 4.21 -12.62 -3.61
N ILE A 170 4.85 -12.70 -4.78
CA ILE A 170 4.59 -11.80 -5.92
C ILE A 170 3.29 -12.17 -6.63
N GLU A 171 3.07 -13.44 -6.95
CA GLU A 171 1.91 -13.88 -7.74
C GLU A 171 0.57 -13.58 -7.05
N PRO A 172 0.39 -13.80 -5.74
CA PRO A 172 -0.87 -13.49 -5.05
C PRO A 172 -1.14 -11.99 -4.99
N LEU A 173 -0.10 -11.17 -4.78
CA LEU A 173 -0.22 -9.72 -4.80
C LEU A 173 -0.59 -9.24 -6.20
N LEU A 174 0.05 -9.79 -7.24
CA LEU A 174 -0.27 -9.46 -8.63
C LEU A 174 -1.73 -9.82 -8.95
N GLU A 175 -2.20 -11.00 -8.54
CA GLU A 175 -3.59 -11.42 -8.72
C GLU A 175 -4.57 -10.47 -8.01
N PHE A 176 -4.26 -10.08 -6.76
CA PHE A 176 -5.05 -9.11 -6.01
C PHE A 176 -5.13 -7.77 -6.74
N LEU A 177 -3.98 -7.22 -7.16
CA LEU A 177 -3.93 -5.95 -7.87
C LEU A 177 -4.65 -6.00 -9.22
N SER A 178 -4.53 -7.10 -9.98
CA SER A 178 -5.29 -7.29 -11.23
C SER A 178 -6.80 -7.24 -11.02
N LYS A 179 -7.30 -7.80 -9.90
CA LYS A 179 -8.73 -7.75 -9.55
C LYS A 179 -9.17 -6.35 -9.13
N GLN A 180 -8.34 -5.65 -8.36
CA GLN A 180 -8.69 -4.33 -7.81
C GLN A 180 -8.46 -3.19 -8.81
N LEU A 181 -7.53 -3.32 -9.75
CA LEU A 181 -7.18 -2.32 -10.75
C LEU A 181 -7.48 -2.87 -12.16
N PRO A 182 -8.75 -3.20 -12.49
CA PRO A 182 -9.07 -3.66 -13.83
C PRO A 182 -8.69 -2.58 -14.83
N VAL A 183 -7.99 -2.98 -15.89
CA VAL A 183 -7.66 -2.10 -17.00
C VAL A 183 -8.97 -1.74 -17.68
N GLU A 184 -9.40 -0.49 -17.54
CA GLU A 184 -10.44 0.04 -18.41
C GLU A 184 -9.87 0.04 -19.83
N HIS A 185 -10.39 -0.85 -20.69
CA HIS A 185 -10.18 -0.72 -22.12
C HIS A 185 -10.82 0.60 -22.55
N ARG A 186 -10.05 1.69 -22.56
CA ARG A 186 -10.39 2.81 -23.42
C ARG A 186 -10.23 2.29 -24.84
N SER A 187 -11.36 1.97 -25.48
CA SER A 187 -11.39 2.03 -26.94
C SER A 187 -10.81 3.41 -27.31
N PRO A 188 -9.72 3.49 -28.08
CA PRO A 188 -9.34 4.78 -28.61
C PRO A 188 -10.58 5.30 -29.33
N ALA A 189 -11.00 6.52 -28.99
CA ALA A 189 -12.05 7.19 -29.75
C ALA A 189 -11.59 7.14 -31.20
N VAL A 190 -12.20 6.27 -31.98
CA VAL A 190 -11.99 6.24 -33.42
C VAL A 190 -12.56 7.56 -33.87
N ASP A 191 -11.67 8.50 -34.13
CA ASP A 191 -11.98 9.75 -34.77
C ASP A 191 -12.55 9.40 -36.14
N ALA A 192 -13.87 9.25 -36.21
CA ALA A 192 -14.61 8.89 -37.40
C ALA A 192 -14.38 9.89 -38.55
N GLN A 193 -13.78 11.04 -38.24
CA GLN A 193 -13.38 12.06 -39.21
C GLN A 193 -12.07 11.73 -39.93
N LYS A 194 -11.22 10.82 -39.41
CA LYS A 194 -10.00 10.37 -40.10
C LYS A 194 -10.21 9.26 -41.12
N LEU A 195 -11.32 8.52 -41.07
CA LEU A 195 -11.58 7.41 -41.99
C LEU A 195 -12.13 7.85 -43.36
N TRP A 196 -12.65 9.07 -43.50
CA TRP A 196 -13.20 9.57 -44.77
C TRP A 196 -12.18 10.27 -45.68
N ASN A 197 -11.01 10.67 -45.16
CA ASN A 197 -9.99 11.38 -45.94
C ASN A 197 -9.02 10.46 -46.69
N VAL A 198 -9.15 9.14 -46.58
CA VAL A 198 -8.28 8.16 -47.26
C VAL A 198 -8.97 7.48 -48.45
N ILE A 199 -10.28 7.64 -48.63
CA ILE A 199 -11.05 6.98 -49.72
C ILE A 199 -11.40 7.95 -50.87
N SER A 200 -11.01 9.23 -50.79
CA SER A 200 -11.35 10.23 -51.84
C SER A 200 -10.21 10.54 -52.82
N THR A 201 -9.15 9.71 -52.87
CA THR A 201 -8.03 9.89 -53.80
C THR A 201 -7.70 8.57 -54.50
N PHE A 202 -8.66 8.06 -55.28
CA PHE A 202 -8.44 7.22 -56.46
C PHE A 202 -9.56 7.45 -57.46
#